data_AF-A0A7C0Z9R4-F1
#
_entry.id   AF-A0A7C0Z9R4-F1
#
_cell.length_a   1.000
_cell.length_b   1.000
_cell.length_c   1.000
_cell.angle_alpha   90.00
_cell.angle_beta   90.00
_cell.angle_gamma   90.00
#
_symmetry.space_group_name_H-M   'P 1'
#
loop_
_entity.id
_entity.type
_entity.pdbx_description
1 polymer ?
#
loop_
_entity_poly.entity_id
_entity_poly.type
_entity_poly.pdbx_seq_one_letter_code
_entity_poly.pdbx_strand_id
1 'polypeptide(L)'
;MKKANIFVYGAQYYRAPNPPRAERKRDIEQMARLGFNVVKVQAHWNWINHQPGVFDFSEIEEIMDYAAENGLGVILMSNLANAPWWVAQQHPEARYPTASGQVLDLQAVGGTPAGGWPGLCFDNEPVRQKAEE
;
A
#
# COMPACT_ATOMS: atom_id res chain seq x y z
N MET A 1 5.29 -27.45 -4.35
CA MET A 1 6.68 -27.33 -3.85
C MET A 1 6.66 -27.39 -2.33
N LYS A 2 7.38 -28.33 -1.70
CA LYS A 2 7.63 -28.26 -0.24
C LYS A 2 8.39 -26.95 0.01
N LYS A 3 7.87 -26.07 0.88
CA LYS A 3 8.58 -24.85 1.29
C LYS A 3 9.92 -25.30 1.89
N ALA A 4 11.00 -25.10 1.15
CA ALA A 4 12.33 -25.19 1.73
C ALA A 4 12.39 -24.22 2.93
N ASN A 5 13.21 -24.52 3.93
CA ASN A 5 13.55 -23.57 5.01
C ASN A 5 14.31 -22.38 4.39
N ILE A 6 13.57 -21.50 3.70
CA ILE A 6 14.09 -20.29 3.09
C ILE A 6 14.12 -19.24 4.19
N PHE A 7 15.31 -18.74 4.49
CA PHE A 7 15.45 -17.52 5.29
C PHE A 7 15.00 -16.34 4.45
N VAL A 8 13.86 -15.73 4.79
CA VAL A 8 13.32 -14.58 4.05
C VAL A 8 14.22 -13.37 4.28
N TYR A 9 14.80 -12.88 3.19
CA TYR A 9 15.67 -11.71 3.18
C TYR A 9 15.22 -10.75 2.09
N GLY A 10 14.74 -9.59 2.52
CA GLY A 10 13.96 -8.68 1.71
C GLY A 10 13.97 -7.25 2.24
N ALA A 11 13.43 -6.32 1.46
CA ALA A 11 13.21 -4.94 1.89
C ALA A 11 11.83 -4.42 1.47
N GLN A 12 11.31 -3.46 2.22
CA GLN A 12 10.20 -2.63 1.77
C GLN A 12 10.68 -1.79 0.58
N TYR A 13 10.09 -2.03 -0.58
CA TYR A 13 10.49 -1.39 -1.83
C TYR A 13 9.50 -0.32 -2.27
N TYR A 14 8.25 -0.72 -2.50
CA TYR A 14 7.26 0.17 -3.11
C TYR A 14 6.19 0.64 -2.14
N ARG A 15 6.02 1.96 -2.11
CA ARG A 15 4.91 2.69 -1.49
C ARG A 15 4.56 3.82 -2.43
N ALA A 16 3.41 3.74 -3.07
CA ALA A 16 3.00 4.73 -4.05
C ALA A 16 3.18 6.18 -3.52
N PRO A 17 3.76 7.09 -4.32
CA PRO A 17 4.18 6.93 -5.72
C PRO A 17 5.65 6.49 -5.90
N ASN A 18 6.33 6.09 -4.84
CA ASN A 18 7.77 5.86 -4.82
C ASN A 18 8.15 4.37 -4.74
N PRO A 19 9.26 3.98 -5.40
CA PRO A 19 10.11 4.81 -6.28
C PRO A 19 9.47 5.06 -7.66
N PRO A 20 9.99 6.05 -8.42
CA PRO A 20 9.51 6.35 -9.77
C PRO A 20 9.59 5.14 -10.70
N ARG A 21 8.65 5.05 -11.64
CA ARG A 21 8.52 3.91 -12.57
C ARG A 21 9.82 3.55 -13.30
N ALA A 22 10.58 4.55 -13.73
CA ALA A 22 11.84 4.36 -14.47
C ALA A 22 12.92 3.63 -13.67
N GLU A 23 12.84 3.59 -12.34
CA GLU A 23 13.83 2.97 -11.46
C GLU A 23 13.46 1.53 -11.09
N ARG A 24 12.18 1.15 -11.24
CA ARG A 24 11.62 -0.10 -10.72
C ARG A 24 12.32 -1.35 -11.18
N LYS A 25 12.46 -1.50 -12.50
CA LYS A 25 13.09 -2.68 -13.09
C LYS A 25 14.53 -2.83 -12.61
N ARG A 26 15.32 -1.75 -12.72
CA ARG A 26 16.73 -1.72 -12.30
C ARG A 26 16.89 -2.13 -10.84
N ASP A 27 16.08 -1.57 -9.95
CA ASP A 27 16.22 -1.83 -8.52
C ASP A 27 15.88 -3.27 -8.17
N ILE A 28 14.84 -3.84 -8.78
CA ILE A 28 14.45 -5.24 -8.59
C ILE A 28 15.54 -6.19 -9.09
N GLU A 29 16.12 -5.92 -10.27
CA GLU A 29 17.28 -6.66 -10.78
C GLU A 29 18.48 -6.56 -9.82
N GLN A 30 18.72 -5.38 -9.23
CA GLN A 30 19.79 -5.19 -8.25
C GLN A 30 19.52 -5.93 -6.94
N MET A 31 18.28 -5.95 -6.43
CA MET A 31 17.91 -6.71 -5.24
C MET A 31 18.22 -8.19 -5.44
N ALA A 32 17.83 -8.78 -6.57
CA ALA A 32 18.13 -10.17 -6.89
C ALA A 32 19.64 -10.42 -6.97
N ARG A 33 20.39 -9.55 -7.66
CA ARG A 33 21.86 -9.64 -7.76
C ARG A 33 22.57 -9.57 -6.39
N LEU A 34 22.01 -8.83 -5.44
CA LEU A 34 22.55 -8.69 -4.08
C LEU A 34 22.14 -9.85 -3.14
N GLY A 35 21.40 -10.85 -3.63
CA GLY A 35 21.01 -12.04 -2.87
C GLY A 35 19.73 -11.88 -2.05
N PHE A 36 18.93 -10.85 -2.31
CA PHE A 36 17.58 -10.76 -1.77
C PHE A 36 16.75 -11.88 -2.41
N ASN A 37 15.79 -12.43 -1.65
CA ASN A 37 14.88 -13.46 -2.17
C ASN A 37 13.41 -13.05 -2.08
N VAL A 38 13.12 -11.88 -1.50
CA VAL A 38 11.79 -11.30 -1.41
C VAL A 38 11.84 -9.78 -1.58
N VAL A 39 10.85 -9.21 -2.25
CA VAL A 39 10.54 -7.78 -2.22
C VAL A 39 9.21 -7.53 -1.51
N LYS A 40 9.13 -6.49 -0.67
CA LYS A 40 7.88 -6.10 -0.01
C LYS A 40 7.26 -4.89 -0.70
N VAL A 41 5.97 -4.99 -1.02
CA VAL A 41 5.17 -3.98 -1.73
C VAL A 41 3.94 -3.66 -0.88
N GLN A 42 3.55 -2.39 -0.78
CA GLN A 42 2.31 -2.00 -0.10
C GLN A 42 1.24 -1.62 -1.11
N ALA A 43 0.07 -2.26 -1.00
CA ALA A 43 -1.16 -1.86 -1.66
C ALA A 43 -1.81 -0.78 -0.79
N HIS A 44 -1.64 0.48 -1.19
CA HIS A 44 -2.18 1.65 -0.48
C HIS A 44 -3.62 1.88 -0.92
N TRP A 45 -4.59 1.82 0.00
CA TRP A 45 -6.01 1.89 -0.33
C TRP A 45 -6.37 3.15 -1.13
N ASN A 46 -5.93 4.33 -0.68
CA ASN A 46 -6.13 5.59 -1.41
C ASN A 46 -5.52 5.64 -2.82
N TRP A 47 -4.51 4.83 -3.10
CA TRP A 47 -3.83 4.81 -4.39
C TRP A 47 -4.49 3.82 -5.35
N ILE A 48 -4.69 2.58 -4.88
CA ILE A 48 -5.31 1.53 -5.67
C ILE A 48 -6.78 1.84 -5.94
N ASN A 49 -7.46 2.54 -5.02
CA ASN A 49 -8.89 2.83 -5.11
C ASN A 49 -9.15 4.34 -5.04
N HIS A 50 -8.62 5.05 -6.04
CA HIS A 50 -8.65 6.51 -6.11
C HIS A 50 -10.06 7.09 -6.34
N GLN A 51 -11.00 6.29 -6.83
CA GLN A 51 -12.41 6.66 -7.07
C GLN A 51 -13.36 5.51 -6.70
N PRO A 52 -14.62 5.79 -6.35
CA PRO A 52 -15.61 4.76 -6.01
C PRO A 52 -15.72 3.67 -7.08
N GLY A 53 -15.57 2.41 -6.71
CA GLY A 53 -15.69 1.25 -7.60
C GLY A 53 -14.57 1.09 -8.64
N VAL A 54 -13.54 1.95 -8.64
CA VAL A 54 -12.40 1.88 -9.56
C VAL A 54 -11.17 1.41 -8.81
N PHE A 55 -10.61 0.28 -9.22
CA PHE A 55 -9.37 -0.26 -8.67
C PHE A 55 -8.28 -0.33 -9.74
N ASP A 56 -7.10 0.17 -9.43
CA ASP A 56 -5.91 0.13 -10.28
C ASP A 56 -4.74 -0.51 -9.52
N PHE A 57 -4.39 -1.72 -9.95
CA PHE A 57 -3.26 -2.49 -9.41
C PHE A 57 -2.06 -2.52 -10.36
N SER A 58 -2.10 -1.78 -11.48
CA SER A 58 -1.14 -1.91 -12.58
C SER A 58 0.32 -1.69 -12.14
N GLU A 59 0.57 -0.76 -11.23
CA GLU A 59 1.92 -0.53 -10.70
C GLU A 59 2.42 -1.68 -9.80
N ILE A 60 1.51 -2.34 -9.08
CA ILE A 60 1.84 -3.49 -8.24
C ILE A 60 2.10 -4.72 -9.12
N GLU A 61 1.24 -4.95 -10.12
CA GLU A 61 1.39 -6.00 -11.13
C GLU A 61 2.73 -5.89 -11.85
N GLU A 62 3.09 -4.68 -12.31
CA GLU A 62 4.39 -4.41 -12.95
C GLU A 62 5.58 -4.82 -12.05
N ILE A 63 5.54 -4.47 -10.77
CA ILE A 63 6.62 -4.82 -9.83
C ILE A 63 6.64 -6.33 -9.57
N MET A 64 5.48 -6.98 -9.52
CA MET A 64 5.37 -8.42 -9.36
C MET A 64 5.94 -9.17 -10.56
N ASP A 65 5.73 -8.66 -11.78
CA ASP A 65 6.33 -9.20 -13.00
C ASP A 65 7.86 -9.12 -12.95
N TYR A 66 8.43 -7.97 -12.59
CA TYR A 66 9.88 -7.84 -12.43
C TYR A 66 10.43 -8.76 -11.35
N ALA A 67 9.71 -8.93 -10.24
CA ALA A 67 10.10 -9.84 -9.17
C ALA A 67 10.12 -11.29 -9.67
N ALA A 68 9.08 -11.70 -10.41
CA ALA A 68 8.98 -13.03 -10.99
C ALA A 68 10.09 -13.30 -12.01
N GLU A 69 10.38 -12.34 -12.90
CA GLU A 69 11.48 -12.42 -13.88
C GLU A 69 12.85 -12.63 -13.21
N ASN A 70 13.03 -12.10 -11.99
CA ASN A 70 14.28 -12.18 -11.24
C ASN A 70 14.29 -13.25 -10.14
N GLY A 71 13.25 -14.09 -10.06
CA GLY A 71 13.16 -15.17 -9.06
C GLY A 71 12.96 -14.69 -7.62
N LEU A 72 12.48 -13.46 -7.42
CA LEU A 72 12.13 -12.91 -6.11
C LEU A 72 10.69 -13.28 -5.74
N GLY A 73 10.46 -13.66 -4.48
CA GLY A 73 9.12 -13.69 -3.92
C GLY A 73 8.60 -12.28 -3.64
N VAL A 74 7.29 -12.15 -3.43
CA VAL A 74 6.66 -10.87 -3.10
C VAL A 74 5.88 -10.98 -1.79
N ILE A 75 6.12 -10.06 -0.86
CA ILE A 75 5.24 -9.80 0.28
C ILE A 75 4.34 -8.62 -0.10
N LEU A 76 3.09 -8.91 -0.44
CA LEU A 76 2.07 -7.90 -0.66
C LEU A 76 1.38 -7.57 0.66
N MET A 77 1.47 -6.31 1.08
CA MET A 77 0.84 -5.82 2.30
C MET A 77 -0.31 -4.89 1.93
N SER A 78 -1.54 -5.28 2.24
CA SER A 78 -2.67 -4.34 2.23
C SER A 78 -2.46 -3.30 3.34
N ASN A 79 -2.55 -2.03 2.97
CA ASN A 79 -2.53 -0.92 3.91
C ASN A 79 -3.87 -0.20 3.77
N LEU A 80 -4.74 -0.38 4.77
CA LEU A 80 -6.07 0.26 4.84
C LEU A 80 -6.04 1.51 5.74
N ALA A 81 -4.92 1.79 6.41
CA ALA A 81 -4.75 2.98 7.25
C ALA A 81 -4.56 4.27 6.45
N ASN A 82 -4.59 4.20 5.11
CA ASN A 82 -4.58 5.34 4.21
C ASN A 82 -5.89 5.42 3.42
N ALA A 83 -6.92 5.94 4.07
CA ALA A 83 -8.24 6.04 3.48
C ALA A 83 -8.22 6.92 2.20
N PRO A 84 -8.93 6.52 1.13
CA PRO A 84 -9.15 7.38 -0.02
C PRO A 84 -9.93 8.64 0.37
N TRP A 85 -9.58 9.77 -0.25
CA TRP A 85 -10.24 11.05 -0.01
C TRP A 85 -11.75 11.01 -0.29
N TRP A 86 -12.16 10.26 -1.31
CA TRP A 86 -13.59 10.12 -1.65
C TRP A 86 -14.39 9.43 -0.54
N VAL A 87 -13.77 8.50 0.21
CA VAL A 87 -14.43 7.85 1.36
C VAL A 87 -14.62 8.87 2.48
N ALA A 88 -13.59 9.68 2.77
CA ALA A 88 -13.64 10.71 3.81
C ALA A 88 -14.56 11.89 3.45
N GLN A 89 -14.81 12.13 2.17
CA GLN A 89 -15.83 13.09 1.71
C GLN A 89 -17.25 12.55 1.88
N GLN A 90 -17.46 11.26 1.66
CA GLN A 90 -18.77 10.61 1.84
C GLN A 90 -19.09 10.33 3.32
N HIS A 91 -18.07 10.07 4.14
CA HIS A 91 -18.19 9.74 5.57
C HIS A 91 -17.32 10.66 6.44
N PRO A 92 -17.57 11.97 6.48
CA PRO A 92 -16.77 12.88 7.28
C PRO A 92 -16.83 12.58 8.79
N GLU A 93 -17.91 11.97 9.26
CA GLU A 93 -18.13 11.52 10.63
C GLU A 93 -17.18 10.40 11.07
N ALA A 94 -16.54 9.70 10.14
CA ALA A 94 -15.63 8.61 10.43
C ALA A 94 -14.20 9.07 10.75
N ARG A 95 -13.91 10.38 10.70
CA ARG A 95 -12.62 10.93 11.09
C ARG A 95 -12.37 10.79 12.59
N TYR A 96 -11.11 10.57 12.96
CA TYR A 96 -10.74 10.38 14.35
C TYR A 96 -10.75 11.72 15.12
N PRO A 97 -11.43 11.79 16.28
CA PRO A 97 -11.24 12.87 17.22
C PRO A 97 -10.01 12.61 18.09
N THR A 98 -9.27 13.67 18.40
CA THR A 98 -8.27 13.67 19.47
C THR A 98 -8.93 13.77 20.84
N ALA A 99 -8.17 13.54 21.92
CA ALA A 99 -8.67 13.69 23.29
C ALA A 99 -9.19 15.11 23.62
N SER A 100 -8.74 16.14 22.90
CA SER A 100 -9.21 17.53 23.05
C SER A 100 -10.41 17.87 22.15
N GLY A 101 -10.92 16.91 21.37
CA GLY A 101 -12.06 17.11 20.47
C GLY A 101 -11.70 17.66 19.09
N GLN A 102 -10.41 17.91 18.80
CA GLN A 102 -9.99 18.25 17.44
C GLN A 102 -10.18 17.04 16.52
N VAL A 103 -10.86 17.22 15.39
CA VAL A 103 -11.02 16.20 14.35
C VAL A 103 -9.79 16.20 13.45
N LEU A 104 -9.17 15.03 13.28
CA LEU A 104 -8.02 14.84 12.41
C LEU A 104 -8.48 14.69 10.96
N ASP A 105 -7.89 15.47 10.06
CA ASP A 105 -8.09 15.29 8.62
C ASP A 105 -7.01 14.39 8.00
N LEU A 106 -7.27 13.91 6.79
CA LEU A 106 -6.32 13.08 6.06
C LEU A 106 -5.11 13.89 5.60
N GLN A 107 -3.93 13.32 5.74
CA GLN A 107 -2.68 13.98 5.37
C GLN A 107 -1.64 13.00 4.82
N ALA A 108 -0.66 13.54 4.11
CA ALA A 108 0.54 12.83 3.72
C ALA A 108 1.55 12.82 4.88
N VAL A 109 2.10 11.65 5.16
CA VAL A 109 3.21 11.45 6.11
C VAL A 109 4.26 10.55 5.47
N GLY A 110 5.47 10.47 6.03
CA GLY A 110 6.57 9.70 5.42
C GLY A 110 6.25 8.22 5.13
N GLY A 111 5.33 7.61 5.88
CA GLY A 111 4.86 6.23 5.64
C GLY A 111 3.85 6.09 4.49
N THR A 112 3.13 7.16 4.16
CA THR A 112 2.02 7.20 3.19
C THR A 112 2.10 8.51 2.41
N PRO A 113 3.09 8.66 1.51
CA PRO A 113 3.33 9.92 0.81
C PRO A 113 2.16 10.32 -0.11
N ALA A 114 1.35 9.34 -0.56
CA ALA A 114 0.10 9.59 -1.29
C ALA A 114 -1.04 10.17 -0.43
N GLY A 115 -0.87 10.29 0.90
CA GLY A 115 -1.91 10.79 1.80
C GLY A 115 -2.69 9.69 2.51
N GLY A 116 -3.88 10.06 3.00
CA GLY A 116 -4.84 9.13 3.59
C GLY A 116 -4.59 8.80 5.07
N TRP A 117 -3.48 9.20 5.67
CA TRP A 117 -3.22 8.99 7.10
C TRP A 117 -3.97 10.01 7.94
N PRO A 118 -4.52 9.68 9.13
CA PRO A 118 -4.45 8.39 9.85
C PRO A 118 -5.51 7.36 9.42
N GLY A 119 -6.22 7.61 8.32
CA GLY A 119 -7.32 6.79 7.85
C GLY A 119 -8.66 7.23 8.46
N LEU A 120 -9.62 6.32 8.46
CA LEU A 120 -10.96 6.51 9.00
C LEU A 120 -11.28 5.38 9.96
N CYS A 121 -12.22 5.62 10.87
CA CYS A 121 -12.66 4.65 11.86
C CYS A 121 -13.43 3.48 11.22
N PHE A 122 -12.98 2.24 11.44
CA PHE A 122 -13.66 1.03 10.96
C PHE A 122 -14.84 0.57 11.83
N ASP A 123 -15.12 1.25 12.95
CA ASP A 123 -16.39 1.07 13.66
C ASP A 123 -17.54 1.74 12.88
N ASN A 124 -17.24 2.71 12.01
CA ASN A 124 -18.21 3.22 11.03
C ASN A 124 -18.43 2.13 9.96
N GLU A 125 -19.61 1.51 10.01
CA GLU A 125 -19.96 0.37 9.15
C GLU A 125 -19.81 0.67 7.64
N PRO A 126 -20.29 1.81 7.10
CA PRO A 126 -20.05 2.17 5.71
C PRO A 126 -18.56 2.24 5.31
N VAL A 127 -17.70 2.76 6.19
CA VAL A 127 -16.24 2.81 5.93
C VAL A 127 -15.63 1.41 5.98
N ARG A 128 -16.03 0.56 6.92
CA ARG A 128 -15.57 -0.82 7.01
C ARG A 128 -15.93 -1.62 5.77
N GLN A 129 -17.18 -1.52 5.31
CA GLN A 129 -17.64 -2.20 4.10
C GLN A 129 -16.77 -1.84 2.90
N LYS A 130 -16.48 -0.55 2.70
CA LYS A 130 -15.60 -0.09 1.60
C LYS A 130 -14.15 -0.56 1.72
N ALA A 131 -13.68 -0.85 2.92
CA ALA A 131 -12.33 -1.38 3.14
C ALA A 131 -12.26 -2.90 2.91
N GLU A 132 -13.41 -3.58 2.90
CA GLU A 132 -13.57 -5.03 2.69
C GLU A 132 -13.97 -5.39 1.25
N GLU A 133 -14.38 -4.40 0.44
CA GLU A 133 -14.61 -4.51 -1.01
C GLU A 133 -13.36 -4.97 -1.78
#